data_AF-A0A531LN31-F1
#
_entry.id   AF-A0A531LN31-F1
#
_cell.length_a   1.000
_cell.length_b   1.000
_cell.length_c   1.000
_cell.angle_alpha   90.00
_cell.angle_beta   90.00
_cell.angle_gamma   90.00
#
_symmetry.space_group_name_H-M   'P 1'
#
loop_
_entity.id
_entity.type
_entity.pdbx_description
1 polymer ?
#
loop_
_entity_poly.entity_id
_entity_poly.type
_entity_poly.pdbx_seq_one_letter_code
_entity_poly.pdbx_strand_id
1 'polypeptide(L)'
;MVKVKRIVANIATQDTLAAQHFYQDVLGLDVLMDQGWIVTCGSAETMTVQISFMTEGGSGTPVPDLSIEVDDVDEALAAMRKAGFAIEYG
;
A
#
# COMPACT_ATOMS: atom_id res chain seq x y z
N MET A 1 8.27 29.44 6.46
CA MET A 1 7.70 28.63 5.36
C MET A 1 7.50 27.21 5.87
N VAL A 2 6.32 26.62 5.71
CA VAL A 2 6.02 25.26 6.18
C VAL A 2 6.69 24.25 5.23
N LYS A 3 7.27 23.18 5.79
CA LYS A 3 7.82 22.06 5.03
C LYS A 3 7.06 20.79 5.41
N VAL A 4 6.47 20.11 4.43
CA VAL A 4 5.81 18.82 4.63
C VAL A 4 6.87 17.75 4.87
N LYS A 5 6.69 16.92 5.90
CA LYS A 5 7.65 15.84 6.24
C LYS A 5 7.24 14.47 5.71
N ARG A 6 5.93 14.20 5.62
CA ARG A 6 5.36 12.95 5.12
C ARG A 6 3.89 13.15 4.75
N ILE A 7 3.37 12.26 3.91
CA ILE A 7 1.95 12.08 3.61
C ILE A 7 1.65 10.61 3.92
N VAL A 8 0.52 10.34 4.57
CA VAL A 8 0.10 8.99 4.95
C VAL A 8 -1.31 8.77 4.43
N ALA A 9 -1.50 7.70 3.65
CA ALA A 9 -2.84 7.28 3.23
C ALA A 9 -3.59 6.69 4.44
N ASN A 10 -4.83 7.11 4.64
CA ASN A 10 -5.70 6.57 5.69
C ASN A 10 -6.89 5.91 5.00
N ILE A 11 -7.03 4.60 5.18
CA ILE A 11 -8.11 3.80 4.58
C ILE A 11 -9.11 3.45 5.69
N ALA A 12 -10.38 3.78 5.47
CA ALA A 12 -11.43 3.42 6.42
C ALA A 12 -11.69 1.91 6.36
N THR A 13 -11.68 1.25 7.52
CA THR A 13 -12.03 -0.17 7.66
C THR A 13 -12.75 -0.42 8.97
N GLN A 14 -13.59 -1.46 9.00
CA GLN A 14 -14.18 -1.99 10.24
C GLN A 14 -13.34 -3.15 10.82
N ASP A 15 -12.39 -3.67 10.04
CA ASP A 15 -11.52 -4.76 10.41
C ASP A 15 -10.07 -4.41 10.03
N THR A 16 -9.25 -4.10 11.03
CA THR A 16 -7.83 -3.79 10.84
C THR A 16 -6.98 -5.03 10.62
N LEU A 17 -7.45 -6.23 11.00
CA LEU A 17 -6.73 -7.48 10.78
C LEU A 17 -6.73 -7.87 9.30
N ALA A 18 -7.83 -7.61 8.59
CA ALA A 18 -7.89 -7.80 7.14
C ALA A 18 -6.81 -6.97 6.42
N ALA A 19 -6.52 -5.76 6.91
CA ALA A 19 -5.45 -4.92 6.36
C ALA A 19 -4.06 -5.51 6.66
N GLN A 20 -3.84 -6.08 7.85
CA GLN A 20 -2.57 -6.74 8.19
C GLN A 20 -2.27 -7.91 7.24
N HIS A 21 -3.27 -8.70 6.86
CA HIS A 21 -3.03 -9.80 5.93
C HIS A 21 -2.46 -9.34 4.58
N PHE A 22 -3.02 -8.26 4.00
CA PHE A 22 -2.53 -7.74 2.72
C PHE A 22 -1.18 -7.00 2.88
N TYR A 23 -1.11 -6.04 3.81
CA TYR A 23 0.03 -5.13 3.89
C TYR A 23 1.23 -5.71 4.64
N GLN A 24 1.01 -6.53 5.67
CA GLN A 24 2.08 -7.13 6.45
C GLN A 24 2.43 -8.53 5.93
N ASP A 25 1.46 -9.46 5.87
CA ASP A 25 1.81 -10.85 5.56
C ASP A 25 2.25 -11.05 4.10
N VAL A 26 1.63 -10.32 3.15
CA VAL A 26 1.94 -10.46 1.72
C VAL A 26 2.97 -9.45 1.24
N LEU A 27 2.82 -8.18 1.60
CA LEU A 27 3.75 -7.12 1.19
C LEU A 27 4.93 -6.90 2.15
N GLY A 28 4.98 -7.60 3.27
CA GLY A 28 6.12 -7.58 4.19
C GLY A 28 6.29 -6.29 5.00
N LEU A 29 5.26 -5.45 5.12
CA LEU A 29 5.34 -4.24 5.95
C LEU A 29 5.25 -4.56 7.44
N ASP A 30 6.01 -3.84 8.26
CA ASP A 30 5.97 -3.94 9.71
C ASP A 30 4.83 -3.09 10.31
N VAL A 31 4.24 -3.54 11.41
CA VAL A 31 3.34 -2.71 12.23
C VAL A 31 4.16 -1.69 13.02
N LEU A 32 4.10 -0.44 12.60
CA LEU A 32 4.81 0.67 13.24
C LEU A 32 4.01 1.30 14.39
N MET A 33 2.69 1.19 14.34
CA MET A 33 1.79 1.70 15.36
C MET A 33 0.48 0.92 15.36
N ASP A 34 -0.01 0.57 16.54
CA ASP A 34 -1.33 0.00 16.76
C ASP A 34 -1.95 0.64 18.02
N GLN A 35 -3.14 1.23 17.86
CA GLN A 35 -3.93 1.80 18.96
C GLN A 35 -5.34 1.22 19.03
N GLY A 36 -5.59 0.07 18.41
CA GLY A 36 -6.89 -0.58 18.29
C GLY A 36 -7.83 0.08 17.28
N TRP A 37 -7.93 1.41 17.25
CA TRP A 37 -8.73 2.17 16.28
C TRP A 37 -7.98 2.50 14.98
N ILE A 38 -6.65 2.40 15.00
CA ILE A 38 -5.75 2.60 13.86
C ILE A 38 -4.59 1.62 13.95
N VAL A 39 -4.23 1.05 12.81
CA VAL A 39 -2.98 0.32 12.59
C VAL A 39 -2.22 1.04 11.48
N THR A 40 -0.93 1.28 11.67
CA THR A 40 -0.04 1.85 10.65
C THR A 40 1.03 0.84 10.30
N CYS A 41 1.04 0.40 9.04
CA CYS A 41 2.09 -0.45 8.49
C CYS A 41 3.11 0.39 7.70
N GLY A 42 4.37 -0.01 7.71
CA GLY A 42 5.42 0.62 6.90
C GLY A 42 6.72 -0.18 6.91
N SER A 43 7.76 0.32 6.27
CA SER A 43 9.08 -0.31 6.23
C SER A 43 10.16 0.69 6.69
N ALA A 44 11.40 0.21 6.82
CA ALA A 44 12.55 1.05 7.10
C ALA A 44 13.06 1.85 5.87
N GLU A 45 12.48 1.58 4.68
CA GLU A 45 12.86 2.26 3.44
C GLU A 45 12.47 3.74 3.44
N THR A 46 13.27 4.55 2.75
CA THR A 46 13.05 6.01 2.69
C THR A 46 12.52 6.42 1.33
N MET A 47 11.32 6.99 1.31
CA MET A 47 10.68 7.58 0.14
C MET A 47 10.67 9.12 0.23
N THR A 48 10.83 9.82 -0.91
CA THR A 48 10.60 11.27 -0.97
C THR A 48 9.11 11.62 -0.84
N VAL A 49 8.76 12.77 -0.26
CA VAL A 49 7.35 13.17 -0.12
C VAL A 49 6.74 13.41 -1.50
N GLN A 50 5.74 12.61 -1.87
CA GLN A 50 5.10 12.63 -3.19
C GLN A 50 3.57 12.58 -3.05
N ILE A 51 2.88 13.15 -4.02
CA ILE A 51 1.44 13.03 -4.25
C ILE A 51 1.18 13.10 -5.76
N SER A 52 0.38 12.19 -6.27
CA SER A 52 0.08 12.09 -7.70
C SER A 52 -1.32 12.63 -8.01
N PHE A 53 -1.47 13.22 -9.19
CA PHE A 53 -2.76 13.61 -9.76
C PHE A 53 -2.84 13.01 -11.16
N MET A 54 -3.74 12.06 -11.34
CA MET A 54 -3.80 11.23 -12.55
C MET A 54 -5.17 11.39 -13.20
N THR A 55 -5.22 11.50 -14.53
CA THR A 55 -6.46 11.46 -15.29
C THR A 55 -6.89 10.04 -15.66
N GLU A 56 -5.94 9.10 -15.62
CA GLU A 56 -6.12 7.65 -15.83
C GLU A 56 -4.95 6.89 -15.17
N GLY A 57 -5.08 5.58 -14.96
CA GLY A 57 -4.05 4.73 -14.36
C GLY A 57 -2.91 4.35 -15.32
N GLY A 58 -3.05 4.70 -16.60
CA GLY A 58 -2.15 4.30 -17.68
C GLY A 58 -2.76 3.18 -18.53
N SER A 59 -2.54 3.23 -19.83
CA SER A 59 -3.10 2.25 -20.80
C SER A 59 -4.64 2.12 -20.74
N GLY A 60 -5.34 3.18 -20.32
CA GLY A 60 -6.80 3.20 -20.20
C GLY A 60 -7.36 2.57 -18.92
N THR A 61 -6.51 2.22 -17.95
CA THR A 61 -6.96 1.70 -16.66
C THR A 61 -7.54 2.80 -15.76
N PRO A 62 -8.42 2.47 -14.81
CA PRO A 62 -8.85 3.41 -13.77
C PRO A 62 -7.67 3.92 -12.94
N VAL A 63 -7.77 5.13 -12.40
CA VAL A 63 -6.76 5.65 -11.46
C VAL A 63 -6.74 4.74 -10.22
N PRO A 64 -5.57 4.21 -9.81
CA PRO A 64 -5.50 3.38 -8.61
C PRO A 64 -5.65 4.22 -7.34
N ASP A 65 -6.16 3.62 -6.27
CA ASP A 65 -6.19 4.28 -4.96
C ASP A 65 -4.78 4.49 -4.40
N LEU A 66 -3.88 3.53 -4.63
CA LEU A 66 -2.48 3.56 -4.19
C LEU A 66 -1.56 3.00 -5.27
N SER A 67 -0.41 3.64 -5.45
CA SER A 67 0.76 3.05 -6.12
C SER A 67 1.73 2.55 -5.06
N ILE A 68 2.07 1.26 -5.11
CA ILE A 68 3.02 0.61 -4.19
C ILE A 68 4.22 0.14 -5.03
N GLU A 69 5.38 0.73 -4.78
CA GLU A 69 6.65 0.31 -5.38
C GLU A 69 7.23 -0.86 -4.58
N VAL A 70 7.68 -1.90 -5.29
CA VAL A 70 8.35 -3.09 -4.73
C VAL A 70 9.64 -3.32 -5.49
N ASP A 71 10.61 -3.97 -4.86
CA ASP A 71 11.91 -4.30 -5.47
C ASP A 71 11.82 -5.45 -6.49
N ASP A 72 10.90 -6.40 -6.28
CA ASP A 72 10.58 -7.48 -7.23
C ASP A 72 9.06 -7.65 -7.41
N VAL A 73 8.56 -7.25 -8.58
CA VAL A 73 7.13 -7.33 -8.92
C VAL A 73 6.66 -8.77 -9.17
N ASP A 74 7.55 -9.65 -9.65
CA ASP A 74 7.20 -11.04 -9.94
C ASP A 74 7.05 -11.83 -8.64
N GLU A 75 7.93 -11.58 -7.66
CA GLU A 75 7.81 -12.14 -6.31
C GLU A 75 6.53 -11.67 -5.62
N ALA A 76 6.25 -10.35 -5.65
CA ALA A 76 5.03 -9.80 -5.09
C ALA A 76 3.76 -10.38 -5.75
N LEU A 77 3.76 -10.52 -7.09
CA LEU A 77 2.66 -11.13 -7.83
C LEU A 77 2.43 -12.60 -7.43
N ALA A 78 3.50 -13.37 -7.28
CA ALA A 78 3.41 -14.76 -6.84
C ALA A 78 2.84 -14.87 -5.41
N ALA A 79 3.27 -14.00 -4.49
CA ALA A 79 2.77 -13.93 -3.13
C ALA A 79 1.27 -13.57 -3.08
N MET A 80 0.84 -12.57 -3.84
CA MET A 80 -0.57 -12.15 -3.96
C MET A 80 -1.45 -13.29 -4.46
N ARG A 81 -1.03 -14.00 -5.51
CA ARG A 81 -1.75 -15.16 -6.05
C ARG A 81 -1.85 -16.29 -5.03
N LYS A 82 -0.76 -16.57 -4.31
CA LYS A 82 -0.72 -17.60 -3.26
C LYS A 82 -1.65 -17.28 -2.09
N ALA A 83 -1.77 -16.00 -1.73
CA ALA A 83 -2.69 -15.53 -0.71
C ALA A 83 -4.17 -15.47 -1.17
N GLY A 84 -4.43 -15.67 -2.47
CA GLY A 84 -5.78 -15.73 -3.01
C GLY A 84 -6.38 -14.37 -3.38
N PHE A 85 -5.56 -13.31 -3.47
CA PHE A 85 -6.02 -12.02 -3.96
C PHE A 85 -6.27 -12.05 -5.46
N ALA A 86 -7.36 -11.42 -5.89
CA ALA A 86 -7.65 -11.25 -7.31
C ALA A 86 -6.66 -10.26 -7.93
N ILE A 87 -6.13 -10.62 -9.10
CA ILE A 87 -5.28 -9.75 -9.90
C ILE A 87 -6.16 -9.16 -11.01
N GLU A 88 -6.47 -7.88 -10.89
CA GLU A 88 -7.37 -7.18 -11.82
C GLU A 88 -6.74 -6.94 -13.20
N TYR A 89 -5.43 -6.65 -13.21
CA TYR A 89 -4.65 -6.43 -14.44
C TYR A 89 -3.16 -6.77 -14.20
N GLY A 90 -2.43 -7.05 -15.28
CA GLY A 90 -1.02 -7.44 -15.26
C GLY A 90 -0.64 -8.27 -16.46
#